data_AF-A0A2N0BMZ7-F1
#
_entry.id   AF-A0A2N0BMZ7-F1
#
_cell.length_a   1.000
_cell.length_b   1.000
_cell.length_c   1.000
_cell.angle_alpha   90.00
_cell.angle_beta   90.00
_cell.angle_gamma   90.00
#
_symmetry.space_group_name_H-M   'P 1'
#
loop_
_entity.id
_entity.type
_entity.pdbx_description
1 polymer ?
#
loop_
_entity_poly.entity_id
_entity_poly.type
_entity_poly.pdbx_seq_one_letter_code
_entity_poly.pdbx_strand_id
1 'polypeptide(L)'
;MNSFEHIRFPEIVLISAGILYTLHGLIHQLIVGAAVGFFQFPGERQSRLILMMWITTGAFMSFLGFLPALLLLFYGPIAPVIAVLITEAVAVGFLTLHIYVSGYKTHTQPVKIGFFFSLGFTIVLTGYLLRLCM
;
A
#
# COMPACT_ATOMS: atom_id res chain seq x y z
N MET A 1 20.62 19.15 16.73
CA MET A 1 19.75 19.33 15.54
C MET A 1 18.52 18.50 15.77
N ASN A 2 17.34 19.11 15.84
CA ASN A 2 16.10 18.33 15.98
C ASN A 2 15.84 17.63 14.65
N SER A 3 16.00 16.31 14.63
CA SER A 3 15.94 15.44 13.44
C SER A 3 14.61 15.46 12.67
N PHE A 4 13.64 16.27 13.10
CA PHE A 4 12.25 16.27 12.59
C PHE A 4 11.75 17.66 12.20
N GLU A 5 12.64 18.66 12.07
CA GLU A 5 12.26 20.03 11.67
C GLU A 5 11.60 20.09 10.27
N HIS A 6 11.85 19.11 9.41
CA HIS A 6 11.23 18.98 8.09
C HIS A 6 9.81 18.41 8.12
N ILE A 7 9.37 17.84 9.25
CA ILE A 7 8.05 17.23 9.37
C ILE A 7 7.02 18.32 9.65
N ARG A 8 6.21 18.61 8.64
CA ARG A 8 5.06 19.51 8.77
C ARG A 8 3.79 18.68 8.67
N PHE A 9 2.65 19.34 8.86
CA PHE A 9 1.34 18.68 8.89
C PHE A 9 1.08 17.77 7.67
N PRO A 10 1.41 18.15 6.42
CA PRO A 10 1.19 17.30 5.25
C PRO A 10 2.02 16.01 5.26
N GLU A 11 3.26 16.09 5.74
CA GLU A 11 4.16 14.95 5.90
C GLU A 11 3.61 13.99 6.97
N ILE A 12 3.06 14.50 8.08
CA ILE A 12 2.39 13.69 9.11
C ILE A 12 1.18 12.95 8.55
N VAL A 13 0.35 13.63 7.75
CA VAL A 13 -0.83 13.02 7.12
C VAL A 13 -0.41 11.90 6.18
N LEU A 14 0.60 12.15 5.33
CA LEU A 14 1.09 11.15 4.39
C LEU A 14 1.72 9.94 5.10
N ILE A 15 2.55 10.18 6.12
CA ILE A 15 3.17 9.11 6.93
C ILE A 15 2.10 8.28 7.64
N SER A 16 1.10 8.92 8.24
CA SER A 16 0.02 8.24 8.94
C SER A 16 -0.82 7.39 7.98
N ALA A 17 -1.12 7.91 6.79
CA ALA A 17 -1.81 7.16 5.74
C ALA A 17 -0.98 5.96 5.26
N GLY A 18 0.33 6.14 5.06
CA GLY A 18 1.25 5.06 4.69
C GLY A 18 1.36 3.96 5.76
N ILE A 19 1.37 4.32 7.04
CA ILE A 19 1.34 3.36 8.16
C ILE A 19 0.03 2.57 8.14
N LEU A 20 -1.12 3.22 8.01
CA LEU A 20 -2.41 2.54 7.93
C LEU A 20 -2.49 1.58 6.74
N TYR A 21 -2.00 2.04 5.58
CA TYR A 21 -1.91 1.25 4.35
C TYR A 21 -1.01 0.02 4.54
N THR A 22 0.13 0.19 5.21
CA THR A 22 1.07 -0.87 5.57
C THR A 22 0.44 -1.90 6.49
N LEU A 23 -0.21 -1.44 7.57
CA LEU A 23 -0.82 -2.33 8.57
C LEU A 23 -1.90 -3.19 7.94
N HIS A 24 -2.72 -2.62 7.05
CA HIS A 24 -3.69 -3.41 6.30
C HIS A 24 -2.99 -4.51 5.47
N GLY A 25 -1.92 -4.17 4.74
CA GLY A 25 -1.12 -5.13 3.98
C GLY A 25 -0.51 -6.24 4.84
N LEU A 26 0.01 -5.92 6.02
CA LEU A 26 0.59 -6.88 6.96
C LEU A 26 -0.47 -7.81 7.55
N ILE A 27 -1.60 -7.27 7.98
CA ILE A 27 -2.74 -8.07 8.46
C ILE A 27 -3.20 -9.04 7.36
N HIS A 28 -3.25 -8.56 6.11
CA HIS A 28 -3.55 -9.39 4.94
C HIS A 28 -2.60 -10.58 4.83
N GLN A 29 -1.30 -10.35 4.92
CA GLN A 29 -0.29 -11.42 4.83
C GLN A 29 -0.36 -12.38 6.02
N LEU A 30 -0.57 -11.90 7.25
CA LEU A 30 -0.64 -12.73 8.45
C LEU A 30 -1.84 -13.67 8.44
N ILE A 31 -3.02 -13.15 8.05
CA ILE A 31 -4.23 -13.97 7.92
C ILE A 31 -4.04 -15.03 6.84
N VAL A 32 -3.41 -14.69 5.71
CA VAL A 32 -3.14 -15.66 4.65
C VAL A 32 -2.11 -16.69 5.09
N GLY A 33 -1.00 -16.28 5.70
CA GLY A 33 0.03 -17.19 6.22
C GLY A 33 -0.55 -18.21 7.20
N ALA A 34 -1.44 -17.76 8.08
CA ALA A 34 -2.20 -18.64 8.96
C ALA A 34 -3.12 -19.59 8.14
N ALA A 35 -3.88 -19.06 7.19
CA ALA A 35 -4.77 -19.86 6.34
C ALA A 35 -4.02 -20.93 5.53
N VAL A 36 -2.84 -20.65 4.96
CA VAL A 36 -2.01 -21.68 4.29
C VAL A 36 -1.60 -22.78 5.25
N GLY A 37 -1.25 -22.42 6.49
CA GLY A 37 -0.89 -23.38 7.53
C GLY A 37 -2.03 -24.33 7.92
N PHE A 38 -3.28 -23.85 7.86
CA PHE A 38 -4.47 -24.64 8.19
C PHE A 38 -5.05 -25.40 6.98
N PHE A 39 -4.99 -24.85 5.76
CA PHE A 39 -5.51 -25.48 4.55
C PHE A 39 -4.42 -26.29 3.83
N GLN A 40 -4.12 -27.50 4.35
CA GLN A 40 -3.19 -28.46 3.75
C GLN A 40 -3.71 -29.15 2.46
N PHE A 41 -4.66 -28.57 1.72
CA PHE A 41 -5.23 -29.17 0.50
C PHE A 41 -4.90 -28.32 -0.74
N PRO A 42 -3.73 -28.52 -1.38
CA PRO A 42 -3.23 -27.69 -2.47
C PRO A 42 -3.86 -28.05 -3.83
N GLY A 43 -4.87 -28.93 -3.85
CA GLY A 43 -5.38 -29.57 -5.07
C GLY A 43 -6.12 -28.63 -6.02
N GLU A 44 -6.77 -27.59 -5.50
CA GLU A 44 -7.56 -26.69 -6.34
C GLU A 44 -6.73 -25.49 -6.84
N ARG A 45 -6.49 -25.47 -8.15
CA ARG A 45 -5.80 -24.39 -8.85
C ARG A 45 -6.36 -23.00 -8.50
N GLN A 46 -7.66 -22.88 -8.27
CA GLN A 46 -8.32 -21.63 -7.90
C GLN A 46 -7.92 -21.15 -6.49
N SER A 47 -7.90 -22.04 -5.49
CA SER A 47 -7.47 -21.70 -4.13
C SER A 47 -6.03 -21.19 -4.11
N ARG A 48 -5.14 -21.80 -4.90
CA ARG A 48 -3.74 -21.36 -5.03
C ARG A 48 -3.62 -19.97 -5.65
N LEU A 49 -4.39 -19.70 -6.71
CA LEU A 49 -4.39 -18.39 -7.37
C LEU A 49 -4.93 -17.29 -6.45
N ILE A 50 -6.02 -17.55 -5.74
CA ILE A 50 -6.58 -16.63 -4.75
C ILE A 50 -5.54 -16.32 -3.67
N LEU A 51 -4.86 -17.36 -3.20
CA LEU A 51 -3.89 -17.24 -2.13
C LEU A 51 -2.62 -16.49 -2.58
N MET A 52 -2.14 -16.73 -3.80
CA MET A 52 -1.04 -15.96 -4.40
C MET A 52 -1.41 -14.49 -4.64
N MET A 53 -2.61 -14.22 -5.19
CA MET A 53 -3.11 -12.85 -5.36
C MET A 53 -3.20 -12.13 -4.01
N TRP A 54 -3.64 -12.85 -2.98
CA TRP A 54 -3.80 -12.30 -1.64
C TRP A 54 -2.44 -11.98 -1.00
N ILE A 55 -1.46 -12.89 -1.04
CA ILE A 55 -0.09 -12.66 -0.53
C ILE A 55 0.57 -11.49 -1.27
N THR A 56 0.51 -11.49 -2.60
CA THR A 56 1.17 -10.46 -3.42
C THR A 56 0.56 -9.08 -3.22
N THR A 57 -0.77 -8.99 -3.10
CA THR A 57 -1.45 -7.73 -2.77
C THR A 57 -1.02 -7.24 -1.39
N GLY A 58 -1.04 -8.11 -0.37
CA GLY A 58 -0.60 -7.75 0.98
C GLY A 58 0.87 -7.29 1.03
N ALA A 59 1.78 -8.01 0.35
CA ALA A 59 3.19 -7.65 0.25
C ALA A 59 3.41 -6.28 -0.40
N PHE A 60 2.70 -6.03 -1.49
CA PHE A 60 2.76 -4.76 -2.21
C PHE A 60 2.25 -3.59 -1.36
N MET A 61 1.11 -3.75 -0.69
CA MET A 61 0.57 -2.72 0.21
C MET A 61 1.53 -2.41 1.36
N SER A 62 2.10 -3.45 1.99
CA SER A 62 3.07 -3.26 3.08
C SER A 62 4.34 -2.56 2.63
N PHE A 63 4.90 -2.96 1.50
CA PHE A 63 6.14 -2.37 1.01
C PHE A 63 5.95 -0.90 0.60
N LEU A 64 4.90 -0.63 -0.18
CA LEU A 64 4.63 0.72 -0.66
C LEU A 64 4.16 1.65 0.45
N GLY A 65 3.42 1.20 1.46
CA GLY A 65 3.09 2.09 2.58
C GLY A 65 4.30 2.40 3.47
N PHE A 66 5.20 1.43 3.68
CA PHE A 66 6.21 1.51 4.72
C PHE A 66 7.49 2.21 4.28
N LEU A 67 8.08 1.76 3.16
CA LEU A 67 9.37 2.27 2.71
C LEU A 67 9.33 3.79 2.44
N PRO A 68 8.34 4.33 1.71
CA PRO A 68 8.26 5.75 1.42
C PRO A 68 7.94 6.59 2.67
N ALA A 69 7.12 6.06 3.59
CA ALA A 69 6.87 6.70 4.89
C ALA A 69 8.16 6.81 5.73
N LEU A 70 8.98 5.76 5.78
CA LEU A 70 10.29 5.80 6.46
C LEU A 70 11.24 6.79 5.78
N LEU A 71 11.32 6.76 4.46
CA LEU A 71 12.20 7.67 3.70
C LEU A 71 11.81 9.14 3.95
N LEU A 72 10.51 9.44 3.96
CA LEU A 72 10.02 10.78 4.27
C LEU A 72 10.26 11.16 5.73
N LEU A 73 10.08 10.23 6.67
CA LEU A 73 10.32 10.45 8.09
C LEU A 73 11.79 10.82 8.37
N PHE A 74 12.74 10.08 7.80
CA PHE A 74 14.16 10.24 8.10
C PHE A 74 14.86 11.31 7.25
N TYR A 75 14.46 11.49 6.00
CA TYR A 75 15.19 12.34 5.06
C TYR A 75 14.38 13.56 4.57
N GLY A 76 13.08 13.60 4.87
CA GLY A 76 12.20 14.65 4.38
C GLY A 76 12.02 14.65 2.86
N PRO A 77 11.41 15.69 2.29
CA PRO A 77 11.08 15.77 0.87
C PRO A 77 12.28 16.18 0.02
N ILE A 78 13.37 15.42 0.08
CA ILE A 78 14.51 15.58 -0.84
C ILE A 78 14.23 14.91 -2.19
N ALA A 79 14.92 15.33 -3.26
CA ALA A 79 14.65 14.84 -4.62
C ALA A 79 14.58 13.29 -4.76
N PRO A 80 15.48 12.49 -4.15
CA PRO A 80 15.36 11.03 -4.19
C PRO A 80 14.09 10.49 -3.53
N VAL A 81 13.67 11.07 -2.40
CA VAL A 81 12.44 10.67 -1.70
C VAL A 81 11.21 11.04 -2.54
N ILE A 82 11.21 12.23 -3.15
CA ILE A 82 10.13 12.65 -4.07
C ILE A 82 10.02 11.68 -5.26
N ALA A 83 11.15 11.24 -5.84
CA ALA A 83 11.14 10.26 -6.93
C ALA A 83 10.51 8.92 -6.51
N VAL A 84 10.80 8.46 -5.28
CA VAL A 84 10.15 7.27 -4.70
C VAL A 84 8.65 7.49 -4.54
N LEU A 85 8.23 8.62 -3.98
CA LEU A 85 6.81 8.98 -3.81
C LEU A 85 6.05 9.06 -5.15
N ILE A 86 6.69 9.56 -6.21
CA ILE A 86 6.10 9.57 -7.57
C ILE A 86 5.94 8.15 -8.10
N THR A 87 6.99 7.32 -7.96
CA THR A 87 6.95 5.92 -8.42
C THR A 87 5.88 5.13 -7.68
N GLU A 88 5.76 5.38 -6.37
CA GLU A 88 4.72 4.83 -5.51
C GLU A 88 3.33 5.27 -5.97
N ALA A 89 3.11 6.54 -6.28
CA ALA A 89 1.82 7.03 -6.77
C ALA A 89 1.38 6.31 -8.05
N VAL A 90 2.30 6.11 -8.98
CA VAL A 90 2.06 5.33 -10.21
C VAL A 90 1.75 3.87 -9.88
N ALA A 91 2.51 3.25 -8.98
CA ALA A 91 2.35 1.84 -8.62
C ALA A 91 1.03 1.56 -7.90
N VAL A 92 0.67 2.36 -6.89
CA VAL A 92 -0.61 2.23 -6.16
C VAL A 92 -1.79 2.62 -7.06
N GLY A 93 -1.64 3.63 -7.91
CA GLY A 93 -2.65 3.99 -8.91
C GLY A 93 -2.92 2.84 -9.88
N PHE A 94 -1.87 2.19 -10.38
CA PHE A 94 -1.99 1.00 -11.23
C PHE A 94 -2.67 -0.16 -10.50
N LEU A 95 -2.29 -0.46 -9.25
CA LEU A 95 -2.95 -1.52 -8.46
C LEU A 95 -4.44 -1.22 -8.27
N THR A 96 -4.78 0.02 -7.93
CA THR A 96 -6.16 0.46 -7.73
C THR A 96 -6.99 0.29 -9.00
N LEU A 97 -6.45 0.74 -10.14
CA LEU A 97 -7.08 0.55 -11.46
C LEU A 97 -7.19 -0.93 -11.82
N HIS A 98 -6.14 -1.70 -11.59
CA HIS A 98 -6.11 -3.13 -11.88
C HIS A 98 -7.21 -3.88 -11.14
N ILE A 99 -7.37 -3.67 -9.83
CA ILE A 99 -8.44 -4.30 -9.02
C ILE A 99 -9.83 -3.87 -9.50
N TYR A 100 -9.98 -2.62 -9.92
CA TYR A 100 -11.24 -2.13 -10.47
C TYR A 100 -11.61 -2.83 -11.79
N VAL A 101 -10.67 -2.89 -12.73
CA VAL A 101 -10.87 -3.44 -14.08
C VAL A 101 -10.95 -4.98 -14.08
N SER A 102 -10.21 -5.67 -13.21
CA SER A 102 -10.21 -7.13 -13.11
C SER A 102 -11.50 -7.71 -12.49
N GLY A 103 -12.47 -6.86 -12.18
CA GLY A 103 -13.79 -7.25 -11.71
C GLY A 103 -13.92 -7.15 -10.20
N TYR A 104 -13.98 -5.94 -9.66
CA TYR A 104 -14.17 -5.68 -8.23
C TYR A 104 -15.26 -6.56 -7.58
N LYS A 105 -16.35 -6.85 -8.30
CA LYS A 105 -17.46 -7.69 -7.79
C LYS A 105 -17.04 -9.13 -7.46
N THR A 106 -16.10 -9.71 -8.20
CA THR A 106 -15.65 -11.11 -8.05
C THR A 106 -14.51 -11.29 -7.05
N HIS A 107 -13.94 -10.20 -6.53
CA HIS A 107 -12.86 -10.25 -5.56
C HIS A 107 -13.35 -10.61 -4.15
N THR A 108 -12.46 -11.23 -3.37
CA THR A 108 -12.70 -11.54 -1.96
C THR A 108 -12.84 -10.24 -1.15
N GLN A 109 -13.62 -10.28 -0.06
CA GLN A 109 -13.85 -9.12 0.81
C GLN A 109 -12.55 -8.41 1.25
N PRO A 110 -11.46 -9.13 1.61
CA PRO A 110 -10.22 -8.48 2.01
C PRO A 110 -9.58 -7.68 0.88
N VAL A 111 -9.66 -8.12 -0.37
CA VAL A 111 -9.15 -7.36 -1.53
C VAL A 111 -10.03 -6.13 -1.82
N LYS A 112 -11.34 -6.25 -1.61
CA LYS A 112 -12.27 -5.11 -1.73
C LYS A 112 -11.98 -4.01 -0.72
N ILE A 113 -11.68 -4.38 0.53
CA ILE A 113 -11.25 -3.44 1.56
C ILE A 113 -9.90 -2.81 1.18
N GLY A 114 -8.96 -3.63 0.72
CA GLY A 114 -7.65 -3.17 0.24
C GLY A 114 -7.73 -2.17 -0.92
N PHE A 115 -8.71 -2.32 -1.81
CA PHE A 115 -8.97 -1.34 -2.87
C PHE A 115 -9.29 0.05 -2.31
N PHE A 116 -10.15 0.17 -1.30
CA PHE A 116 -10.47 1.47 -0.70
C PHE A 116 -9.27 2.10 -0.01
N PHE A 117 -8.46 1.30 0.68
CA PHE A 117 -7.19 1.76 1.25
C PHE A 117 -6.23 2.24 0.17
N SER A 118 -6.12 1.52 -0.96
CA SER A 118 -5.26 1.89 -2.09
C SER A 118 -5.72 3.18 -2.75
N LEU A 119 -7.03 3.32 -2.96
CA LEU A 119 -7.63 4.52 -3.53
C LEU A 119 -7.43 5.73 -2.62
N GLY A 120 -7.76 5.61 -1.33
CA GLY A 120 -7.59 6.68 -0.35
C GLY A 120 -6.12 7.09 -0.22
N PHE A 121 -5.21 6.13 -0.18
CA PHE A 121 -3.78 6.40 -0.12
C PHE A 121 -3.26 7.07 -1.40
N THR A 122 -3.71 6.64 -2.58
CA THR A 122 -3.37 7.29 -3.86
C THR A 122 -3.81 8.75 -3.89
N ILE A 123 -5.01 9.06 -3.36
CA ILE A 123 -5.52 10.44 -3.27
C ILE A 123 -4.63 11.28 -2.35
N VAL A 124 -4.31 10.78 -1.16
CA VAL A 124 -3.45 11.48 -0.20
C VAL A 124 -2.05 11.72 -0.78
N LEU A 125 -1.44 10.70 -1.37
CA LEU A 125 -0.11 10.76 -1.96
C LEU A 125 -0.05 11.72 -3.15
N THR A 126 -1.04 11.66 -4.05
CA THR A 126 -1.13 12.57 -5.19
C THR A 126 -1.34 14.01 -4.74
N GLY A 127 -2.22 14.25 -3.76
CA GLY A 127 -2.43 15.58 -3.19
C GLY A 127 -1.16 16.16 -2.55
N TYR A 128 -0.38 15.31 -1.85
CA TYR A 128 0.91 15.70 -1.30
C TYR A 128 1.93 16.04 -2.39
N LEU A 129 2.03 15.23 -3.45
CA LEU A 129 2.94 15.49 -4.57
C LEU A 129 2.57 16.79 -5.31
N LEU A 130 1.28 17.03 -5.56
CA LEU A 130 0.81 18.27 -6.19
C LEU A 130 1.20 19.50 -5.37
N ARG A 131 1.10 19.43 -4.04
CA ARG A 131 1.55 20.50 -3.14
C ARG A 131 3.06 20.77 -3.27
N LEU A 132 3.88 19.76 -3.51
CA LEU A 132 5.33 19.95 -3.66
C LEU A 132 5.71 20.54 -5.01
N CYS A 133 4.86 20.41 -6.03
CA CYS A 133 5.10 20.91 -7.39
C CYS A 133 4.55 22.32 -7.65
N MET A 134 3.73 22.87 -6.75
CA MET A 134 3.18 24.24 -6.79
C MET A 134 3.99 25.17 -5.90
#